data_AF-A0AAW0JNV6-F1
#
_entry.id   AF-A0AAW0JNV6-F1
#
_cell.length_a   1.000
_cell.length_b   1.000
_cell.length_c   1.000
_cell.angle_alpha   90.00
_cell.angle_beta   90.00
_cell.angle_gamma   90.00
#
_symmetry.space_group_name_H-M   'P 1'
#
loop_
_entity.id
_entity.type
_entity.pdbx_description
1 polymer ?
#
loop_
_entity_poly.entity_id
_entity_poly.type
_entity_poly.pdbx_seq_one_letter_code
_entity_poly.pdbx_strand_id
1 'polypeptide(L)'
;KPFCTLCSLLSPKERPASDAWQKLETSREYKNSNRLREYQLEGMNWLLFNWYNRKNCILADEMGLGKTIQSITFLSEIFVRGIHGPFLIIAPLSTITNWEREFRTWTEMNAIVYHGSQISRQMIQQYEMVYRDAQVSLT
;
A
#
# COMPACT_ATOMS: atom_id res chain seq x y z
N LYS A 1 9.32 -19.58 33.69
CA LYS A 1 9.43 -18.63 32.55
C LYS A 1 8.42 -19.04 31.48
N PRO A 2 7.17 -18.54 31.47
CA PRO A 2 6.29 -18.76 30.34
C PRO A 2 6.50 -17.60 29.35
N PHE A 3 7.11 -17.91 28.21
CA PHE A 3 7.14 -17.02 27.05
C PHE A 3 5.70 -16.88 26.53
N CYS A 4 5.17 -15.67 26.58
CA CYS A 4 3.84 -15.33 26.13
C CYS A 4 3.73 -15.59 24.61
N THR A 5 2.92 -16.58 24.21
CA THR A 5 2.65 -16.99 22.82
C THR A 5 1.97 -15.88 21.99
N LEU A 6 1.62 -14.74 22.59
CA LEU A 6 1.11 -13.57 21.87
C LEU A 6 2.17 -12.78 21.09
N CYS A 7 3.46 -12.96 21.39
CA CYS A 7 4.52 -12.14 20.79
C CYS A 7 4.91 -12.57 19.36
N SER A 8 4.53 -13.78 18.91
CA SER A 8 4.82 -14.28 17.56
C SER A 8 3.90 -13.71 16.46
N LEU A 9 2.92 -12.87 16.82
CA LEU A 9 1.95 -12.28 15.89
C LEU A 9 2.40 -10.93 15.28
N LEU A 10 3.56 -10.41 15.69
CA LEU A 10 4.07 -9.10 15.28
C LEU A 10 5.44 -9.17 14.57
N SER A 11 5.84 -10.33 14.03
CA SER A 11 6.95 -10.32 13.08
C SER A 11 6.47 -9.65 11.79
N PRO A 12 7.13 -8.59 11.28
CA PRO A 12 6.84 -8.07 9.95
C PRO A 12 6.93 -9.23 8.96
N LYS A 13 5.82 -9.55 8.28
CA LYS A 13 5.87 -10.57 7.24
C LYS A 13 6.88 -10.11 6.19
N GLU A 14 7.94 -10.88 6.00
CA GLU A 14 8.95 -10.57 5.02
C GLU A 14 8.38 -10.70 3.61
N ARG A 15 8.94 -9.93 2.68
CA ARG A 15 8.60 -10.04 1.26
C ARG A 15 8.87 -11.49 0.80
N PRO A 16 7.87 -12.17 0.20
CA PRO A 16 8.02 -13.54 -0.27
C PRO A 16 9.10 -13.67 -1.37
N ALA A 17 9.62 -14.88 -1.54
CA ALA A 17 10.57 -15.21 -2.59
C ALA A 17 9.96 -15.04 -4.00
N SER A 18 10.79 -14.76 -5.01
CA SER A 18 10.39 -14.58 -6.41
C SER A 18 9.52 -15.71 -6.95
N ASP A 19 9.83 -16.93 -6.55
CA ASP A 19 9.22 -18.16 -7.08
C ASP A 19 7.78 -18.36 -6.59
N ALA A 20 7.38 -17.64 -5.53
CA ALA A 20 6.01 -17.63 -5.03
C ALA A 20 5.10 -16.66 -5.79
N TRP A 21 5.61 -15.95 -6.80
CA TRP A 21 4.78 -15.09 -7.63
C TRP A 21 3.87 -15.90 -8.54
N GLN A 22 2.59 -15.52 -8.57
CA GLN A 22 1.60 -16.07 -9.48
C GLN A 22 0.87 -14.91 -10.16
N LYS A 23 0.72 -15.01 -11.48
CA LYS A 23 -0.04 -14.06 -12.27
C LYS A 23 -1.52 -14.17 -11.91
N LEU A 24 -2.17 -13.02 -11.71
CA LEU A 24 -3.62 -12.97 -11.53
C LEU A 24 -4.28 -12.92 -12.91
N GLU A 25 -4.99 -13.98 -13.29
CA GLU A 25 -5.75 -14.04 -14.55
C GLU A 25 -7.02 -13.19 -14.51
N THR A 26 -7.61 -13.03 -13.32
CA THR A 26 -8.82 -12.22 -13.13
C THR A 26 -8.61 -11.16 -12.06
N SER A 27 -9.24 -10.00 -12.27
CA SER A 27 -9.23 -8.94 -11.28
C SER A 27 -10.03 -9.36 -10.05
N ARG A 28 -9.44 -9.16 -8.87
CA ARG A 28 -10.20 -9.28 -7.63
C ARG A 28 -11.26 -8.19 -7.53
N GLU A 29 -12.27 -8.48 -6.74
CA GLU A 29 -13.26 -7.48 -6.39
C GLU A 29 -12.69 -6.57 -5.30
N TYR A 30 -12.51 -5.30 -5.66
CA TYR A 30 -12.10 -4.23 -4.76
C TYR A 30 -13.33 -3.63 -4.07
N LYS A 31 -13.11 -2.63 -3.22
CA LYS A 31 -14.20 -1.91 -2.55
C LYS A 31 -15.23 -1.40 -3.58
N ASN A 32 -16.50 -1.42 -3.20
CA ASN A 32 -17.66 -1.06 -4.04
C ASN A 32 -17.84 -1.94 -5.28
N SER A 33 -17.44 -3.21 -5.22
CA SER A 33 -17.52 -4.15 -6.36
C SER A 33 -16.74 -3.68 -7.59
N ASN A 34 -15.72 -2.84 -7.39
CA ASN A 34 -14.88 -2.33 -8.47
C ASN A 34 -13.95 -3.44 -8.98
N ARG A 35 -13.75 -3.46 -10.31
CA ARG A 35 -12.85 -4.41 -10.98
C ARG A 35 -11.91 -3.64 -11.90
N LEU A 36 -10.65 -4.07 -11.94
CA LEU A 36 -9.67 -3.55 -12.89
C LEU A 36 -10.02 -4.03 -14.30
N ARG A 37 -9.80 -3.16 -15.29
CA ARG A 37 -9.83 -3.55 -16.70
C ARG A 37 -8.62 -4.44 -17.02
N GLU A 38 -8.70 -5.23 -18.08
CA GLU A 38 -7.65 -6.21 -18.44
C GLU A 38 -6.27 -5.58 -18.58
N TYR A 39 -6.15 -4.44 -19.27
CA TYR A 39 -4.87 -3.72 -19.42
C TYR A 39 -4.34 -3.17 -18.08
N GLN A 40 -5.23 -2.81 -17.14
CA GLN A 40 -4.84 -2.35 -15.81
C GLN A 40 -4.37 -3.51 -14.94
N LEU A 41 -5.03 -4.66 -15.07
CA LEU A 41 -4.64 -5.91 -14.42
C LEU A 41 -3.26 -6.37 -14.93
N GLU A 42 -2.99 -6.25 -16.22
CA GLU A 42 -1.67 -6.55 -16.78
C GLU A 42 -0.58 -5.64 -16.21
N GLY A 43 -0.81 -4.32 -16.17
CA GLY A 43 0.12 -3.37 -15.55
C GLY A 43 0.35 -3.65 -14.06
N MET A 44 -0.70 -3.98 -13.31
CA MET A 44 -0.59 -4.35 -11.90
C MET A 44 0.16 -5.68 -11.70
N ASN A 45 -0.10 -6.69 -12.54
CA ASN A 45 0.64 -7.95 -12.51
C ASN A 45 2.14 -7.74 -12.79
N TRP A 46 2.48 -6.86 -13.73
CA TRP A 46 3.87 -6.48 -14.01
C TRP A 46 4.53 -5.82 -12.80
N LEU A 47 3.84 -4.93 -12.09
CA LEU A 47 4.34 -4.34 -10.84
C LEU A 47 4.56 -5.39 -9.75
N LEU A 48 3.59 -6.30 -9.55
CA LEU A 48 3.73 -7.40 -8.59
C LEU A 48 4.93 -8.27 -8.94
N PHE A 49 5.09 -8.66 -10.20
CA PHE A 49 6.21 -9.48 -10.65
C PHE A 49 7.56 -8.84 -10.29
N ASN A 50 7.74 -7.56 -10.60
CA ASN A 50 8.98 -6.87 -10.28
C ASN A 50 9.19 -6.67 -8.77
N TRP A 51 8.12 -6.40 -8.02
CA TRP A 51 8.18 -6.32 -6.56
C TRP A 51 8.68 -7.63 -5.95
N TYR A 52 8.16 -8.76 -6.42
CA TYR A 52 8.63 -10.11 -6.06
C TYR A 52 10.11 -10.33 -6.38
N ASN A 53 10.57 -9.80 -7.53
CA ASN A 53 11.96 -9.86 -7.96
C ASN A 53 12.87 -8.78 -7.32
N ARG A 54 12.35 -7.97 -6.38
CA ARG A 54 13.07 -6.86 -5.75
C ARG A 54 13.65 -5.84 -6.75
N LYS A 55 12.95 -5.64 -7.87
CA LYS A 55 13.29 -4.65 -8.89
C LYS A 55 12.39 -3.42 -8.78
N ASN A 56 12.97 -2.25 -9.00
CA ASN A 56 12.23 -1.00 -9.07
C ASN A 56 11.55 -0.88 -10.44
N CYS A 57 10.39 -0.22 -10.47
CA CYS A 57 9.56 -0.06 -11.67
C CYS A 57 9.28 1.39 -11.98
N ILE A 58 9.09 1.68 -13.27
CA ILE A 58 8.56 2.95 -13.76
C ILE A 58 7.35 2.63 -14.62
N LEU A 59 6.18 3.12 -14.23
CA LEU A 59 4.96 3.04 -15.05
C LEU A 59 4.94 4.22 -16.02
N ALA A 60 5.18 3.93 -17.29
CA ALA A 60 5.24 4.92 -18.36
C ALA A 60 4.02 4.87 -19.30
N ASP A 61 2.88 4.37 -18.82
CA ASP A 61 1.64 4.31 -19.60
C ASP A 61 1.13 5.71 -19.98
N GLU A 62 0.31 5.79 -21.04
CA GLU A 62 -0.35 7.03 -21.45
C GLU A 62 -1.16 7.69 -20.31
N MET A 63 -1.31 9.01 -20.41
CA MET A 63 -2.13 9.77 -19.47
C MET A 63 -3.58 9.35 -19.58
N GLY A 64 -4.26 9.14 -18.44
CA GLY A 64 -5.67 8.72 -18.41
C GLY A 64 -5.92 7.21 -18.37
N LEU A 65 -4.90 6.35 -18.54
CA LEU A 65 -5.05 4.89 -18.41
C LEU A 65 -5.29 4.39 -16.96
N GLY A 66 -5.24 5.28 -15.98
CA GLY A 66 -5.50 4.94 -14.58
C GLY A 66 -4.29 4.39 -13.84
N LYS A 67 -3.09 4.91 -14.12
CA LYS A 67 -1.84 4.59 -13.38
C LYS A 67 -1.99 4.71 -11.86
N THR A 68 -2.79 5.69 -11.41
CA THR A 68 -3.13 5.88 -10.00
C THR A 68 -3.82 4.64 -9.42
N ILE A 69 -4.86 4.16 -10.11
CA ILE A 69 -5.64 2.98 -9.68
C ILE A 69 -4.77 1.72 -9.71
N GLN A 70 -3.94 1.53 -10.74
CA GLN A 70 -2.98 0.42 -10.80
C GLN A 70 -2.02 0.44 -9.58
N SER A 71 -1.53 1.63 -9.20
CA SER A 71 -0.64 1.79 -8.05
C SER A 71 -1.34 1.49 -6.72
N ILE A 72 -2.58 1.98 -6.55
CA ILE A 72 -3.39 1.77 -5.34
C ILE A 72 -3.74 0.28 -5.18
N THR A 73 -4.17 -0.36 -6.26
CA THR A 73 -4.53 -1.78 -6.26
C THR A 73 -3.32 -2.68 -6.04
N PHE A 74 -2.16 -2.32 -6.60
CA PHE A 74 -0.88 -2.96 -6.28
C PHE A 74 -0.55 -2.91 -4.78
N LEU A 75 -0.71 -1.76 -4.13
CA LEU A 75 -0.50 -1.63 -2.68
C LEU A 75 -1.52 -2.45 -1.89
N SER A 76 -2.78 -2.47 -2.32
CA SER A 76 -3.83 -3.30 -1.71
C SER A 76 -3.48 -4.78 -1.76
N GLU A 77 -2.95 -5.27 -2.88
CA GLU A 77 -2.51 -6.66 -3.02
C GLU A 77 -1.37 -7.02 -2.05
N ILE A 78 -0.44 -6.10 -1.82
CA ILE A 78 0.65 -6.28 -0.85
C ILE A 78 0.08 -6.27 0.58
N PHE A 79 -0.85 -5.38 0.87
CA PHE A 79 -1.50 -5.26 2.17
C PHE A 79 -2.27 -6.54 2.55
N VAL A 80 -3.04 -7.11 1.61
CA VAL A 80 -3.78 -8.37 1.81
C VAL A 80 -2.85 -9.56 2.06
N ARG A 81 -1.63 -9.55 1.50
CA ARG A 81 -0.60 -10.57 1.77
C ARG A 81 -0.01 -10.47 3.19
N GLY A 82 -0.37 -9.44 3.95
CA GLY A 82 0.01 -9.22 5.34
C GLY A 82 1.25 -8.36 5.52
N ILE A 83 1.66 -7.63 4.48
CA ILE A 83 2.73 -6.63 4.56
C ILE A 83 2.07 -5.28 4.78
N HIS A 84 1.88 -4.94 6.05
CA HIS A 84 1.20 -3.72 6.49
C HIS A 84 2.17 -2.55 6.76
N GLY A 85 3.37 -2.58 6.15
CA GLY A 85 4.39 -1.56 6.37
C GLY A 85 3.92 -0.15 5.96
N PRO A 86 4.59 0.92 6.41
CA PRO A 86 4.26 2.27 5.98
C PRO A 86 4.56 2.44 4.49
N PHE A 87 3.53 2.74 3.69
CA PHE A 87 3.67 3.06 2.28
C PHE A 87 3.68 4.58 2.10
N LEU A 88 4.79 5.13 1.58
CA LEU A 88 4.89 6.56 1.26
C LEU A 88 4.59 6.79 -0.21
N ILE A 89 3.65 7.69 -0.49
CA ILE A 89 3.29 8.12 -1.83
C ILE A 89 3.54 9.61 -1.93
N ILE A 90 4.36 10.00 -2.89
CA ILE A 90 4.68 11.39 -3.16
C ILE A 90 3.99 11.76 -4.47
N ALA A 91 3.13 12.78 -4.41
CA ALA A 91 2.40 13.28 -5.56
C ALA A 91 2.35 14.83 -5.53
N PRO A 92 2.22 15.49 -6.69
CA PRO A 92 2.01 16.94 -6.75
C PRO A 92 0.76 17.36 -5.96
N LEU A 93 0.81 18.54 -5.32
CA LEU A 93 -0.26 19.06 -4.45
C LEU A 93 -1.65 19.01 -5.09
N SER A 94 -1.75 19.35 -6.38
CA SER A 94 -3.00 19.36 -7.14
C SER A 94 -3.65 17.98 -7.30
N THR A 95 -2.88 16.91 -7.18
CA THR A 95 -3.35 15.53 -7.38
C THR A 95 -3.60 14.80 -6.07
N ILE A 96 -3.17 15.32 -4.92
CA ILE A 96 -3.30 14.64 -3.62
C ILE A 96 -4.77 14.34 -3.28
N THR A 97 -5.68 15.29 -3.47
CA THR A 97 -7.12 15.08 -3.22
C THR A 97 -7.70 13.99 -4.13
N ASN A 98 -7.20 13.88 -5.37
CA ASN A 98 -7.60 12.80 -6.27
C ASN A 98 -7.10 11.45 -5.75
N TRP A 99 -5.83 11.37 -5.35
CA TRP A 99 -5.26 10.17 -4.75
C TRP A 99 -6.04 9.71 -3.51
N GLU A 100 -6.36 10.63 -2.59
CA GLU A 100 -7.15 10.33 -1.38
C GLU A 100 -8.52 9.76 -1.73
N ARG A 101 -9.22 10.36 -2.70
CA ARG A 101 -10.53 9.87 -3.16
C ARG A 101 -10.43 8.46 -3.74
N GLU A 102 -9.48 8.23 -4.63
CA GLU A 102 -9.28 6.91 -5.23
C GLU A 102 -8.92 5.87 -4.15
N PHE A 103 -8.04 6.21 -3.19
CA PHE A 103 -7.70 5.32 -2.08
C PHE A 103 -8.93 4.89 -1.27
N ARG A 104 -9.79 5.85 -0.90
CA ARG A 104 -11.03 5.58 -0.16
C ARG A 104 -12.06 4.79 -0.95
N THR A 105 -12.04 4.91 -2.28
CA THR A 105 -13.01 4.26 -3.18
C THR A 105 -12.61 2.83 -3.52
N TRP A 106 -11.32 2.56 -3.67
CA TRP A 106 -10.79 1.27 -4.12
C TRP A 106 -10.32 0.36 -2.97
N THR A 107 -9.96 0.92 -1.82
CA THR A 107 -9.33 0.16 -0.72
C THR A 107 -9.94 0.51 0.63
N GLU A 108 -9.81 -0.42 1.59
CA GLU A 108 -10.15 -0.19 3.00
C GLU A 108 -8.93 0.24 3.83
N MET A 109 -7.81 0.56 3.17
CA MET A 109 -6.60 0.99 3.86
C MET A 109 -6.76 2.43 4.39
N ASN A 110 -6.19 2.69 5.56
CA ASN A 110 -6.12 4.04 6.11
C ASN A 110 -5.13 4.88 5.30
N ALA A 111 -5.64 5.83 4.51
CA ALA A 111 -4.84 6.79 3.76
C ALA A 111 -4.76 8.11 4.53
N ILE A 112 -3.55 8.47 4.97
CA ILE A 112 -3.26 9.70 5.70
C ILE A 112 -2.66 10.71 4.75
N VAL A 113 -3.28 11.89 4.67
CA VAL A 113 -2.83 12.95 3.79
C VAL A 113 -1.97 13.95 4.54
N TYR A 114 -0.65 13.90 4.30
CA TYR A 114 0.30 14.84 4.88
C TYR A 114 0.39 16.14 4.05
N HIS A 115 -0.62 17.00 4.16
CA HIS A 115 -0.60 18.34 3.56
C HIS A 115 -1.26 19.39 4.45
N GLY A 116 -0.91 20.67 4.29
CA GLY A 116 -1.61 21.79 4.94
C GLY A 116 -0.73 22.71 5.77
N SER A 117 -1.35 23.44 6.70
CA SER A 117 -0.69 24.42 7.56
C SER A 117 0.27 23.76 8.56
N GLN A 118 1.11 24.56 9.21
CA GLN A 118 2.03 24.07 10.25
C GLN A 118 1.29 23.34 11.38
N ILE A 119 0.09 23.79 11.74
CA ILE A 119 -0.77 23.18 12.76
C ILE A 119 -1.27 21.81 12.28
N SER A 120 -1.74 21.70 11.04
CA SER A 120 -2.18 20.41 10.46
C SER A 120 -1.04 19.39 10.44
N ARG A 121 0.18 19.81 10.09
CA ARG A 121 1.37 18.94 10.10
C ARG A 121 1.76 18.50 11.52
N GLN A 122 1.69 19.41 12.51
CA GLN A 122 1.95 19.08 13.91
C GLN A 122 0.93 18.07 14.45
N MET A 123 -0.35 18.21 14.10
CA MET A 123 -1.39 17.24 14.48
C MET A 123 -1.11 15.86 13.89
N ILE A 124 -0.78 15.76 12.59
CA ILE A 124 -0.48 14.47 11.95
C ILE A 124 0.77 13.83 12.57
N GLN A 125 1.80 14.63 12.87
CA GLN A 125 3.00 14.13 13.55
C GLN A 125 2.70 13.57 14.94
N GLN A 126 1.83 14.23 15.70
CA GLN A 126 1.51 13.84 17.07
C GLN A 126 0.58 12.63 17.17
N TYR A 127 -0.41 12.52 16.27
CA TYR A 127 -1.47 11.51 16.39
C TYR A 127 -1.32 10.33 15.43
N GLU A 128 -0.63 10.49 14.30
CA GLU A 128 -0.61 9.48 13.24
C GLU A 128 0.81 8.97 12.87
N MET A 129 1.86 9.75 13.10
CA MET A 129 3.26 9.32 12.86
C MET A 129 3.90 8.56 14.04
N VAL A 130 3.13 8.15 15.03
CA VAL A 130 3.65 7.27 16.08
C VAL A 130 3.62 5.84 15.54
N TYR A 131 4.70 5.43 14.88
CA TYR A 131 5.03 4.01 14.84
C TYR A 131 5.29 3.63 16.29
N ARG A 132 4.32 2.99 16.96
CA ARG A 132 4.62 2.33 18.23
C ARG A 132 5.59 1.22 17.86
N ASP A 133 6.88 1.53 17.96
CA ASP A 133 7.89 0.50 18.10
C ASP A 133 7.37 -0.44 19.18
N ALA A 134 7.01 -1.65 18.79
CA ALA A 134 6.65 -2.70 19.74
C ALA A 134 7.87 -3.14 20.59
N GLN A 135 8.91 -2.30 20.70
CA GLN A 135 10.18 -2.55 21.39
C GLN A 135 10.82 -1.30 22.01
N VAL A 136 10.05 -0.47 22.73
CA VAL A 136 10.64 0.36 23.80
C VAL A 136 9.83 0.18 25.08
N SER A 137 9.93 -1.00 25.67
CA SER A 137 9.45 -1.26 27.04
C SER A 137 10.26 -2.38 27.67
N LEU A 138 11.57 -2.18 27.83
CA LEU A 138 12.35 -2.85 28.87
C LEU A 138 13.40 -1.84 29.37
N THR A 139 12.95 -0.96 30.25
CA THR A 139 13.78 -0.47 31.37
C THR A 139 13.28 -1.20 32.61
#